data_AF-A0A7J4DVT1-F1
#
_entry.id   AF-A0A7J4DVT1-F1
#
_cell.length_a   1.000
_cell.length_b   1.000
_cell.length_c   1.000
_cell.angle_alpha   90.00
_cell.angle_beta   90.00
_cell.angle_gamma   90.00
#
_symmetry.space_group_name_H-M   'P 1'
#
loop_
_entity.id
_entity.type
_entity.pdbx_description
1 polymer ?
#
loop_
_entity_poly.entity_id
_entity_poly.type
_entity_poly.pdbx_seq_one_letter_code
_entity_poly.pdbx_strand_id
1 'polypeptide(L)'
;MCPAVWDTYYPYVGDYALGYGVQVAVLDTGIDYTHPELYGKVVWCVNTADYPWIVVSSNPWYCRDVNGHGTHVAGTIAAALDGTGVAGVAPAVTLYAIKVLSNSGSGYISDIAYGIYYAVAGPDGVVGTWDDAEVLSMSLGGPTDGREAPPGTIRGDFALSKAENIIHASDSKEKVWKEASVFFTKEEIVGDY
;
A
#
# COMPACT_ATOMS: atom_id res chain seq x y z
N MET A 1 -22.20 -4.28 10.03
CA MET A 1 -22.64 -2.87 10.06
C MET A 1 -21.47 -2.06 9.54
N CYS A 2 -21.68 -1.25 8.50
CA CYS A 2 -20.71 -0.29 7.96
C CYS A 2 -20.16 0.60 9.09
N PRO A 3 -18.88 1.02 9.09
CA PRO A 3 -18.35 1.89 10.13
C PRO A 3 -19.12 3.22 10.16
N ALA A 4 -19.42 3.73 11.36
CA ALA A 4 -20.12 5.00 11.56
C ALA A 4 -19.44 6.20 10.88
N VAL A 5 -18.17 6.07 10.49
CA VAL A 5 -17.40 7.12 9.79
C VAL A 5 -17.98 7.46 8.41
N TRP A 6 -18.62 6.51 7.72
CA TRP A 6 -19.27 6.77 6.42
C TRP A 6 -20.65 7.40 6.55
N ASP A 7 -21.29 7.20 7.71
CA ASP A 7 -22.56 7.86 8.05
C ASP A 7 -22.35 9.20 8.76
N THR A 8 -21.09 9.60 9.00
CA THR A 8 -20.77 10.86 9.67
C THR A 8 -20.86 12.02 8.68
N TYR A 9 -22.08 12.52 8.48
CA TYR A 9 -22.30 13.81 7.82
C TYR A 9 -21.71 14.93 8.67
N TYR A 10 -20.58 15.48 8.25
CA TYR A 10 -20.01 16.68 8.88
C TYR A 10 -20.65 17.93 8.25
N PRO A 11 -21.41 18.75 9.00
CA PRO A 11 -22.15 19.90 8.47
C PRO A 11 -21.28 21.02 7.87
N TYR A 12 -19.95 20.94 8.02
CA TYR A 12 -18.99 21.89 7.45
C TYR A 12 -18.13 21.30 6.31
N VAL A 13 -18.12 19.97 6.12
CA VAL A 13 -17.28 19.30 5.11
C VAL A 13 -18.00 18.24 4.25
N GLY A 14 -19.32 18.03 4.31
CA GLY A 14 -20.07 17.19 3.32
C GLY A 14 -19.58 15.74 3.14
N ASP A 15 -19.89 15.11 1.99
CA ASP A 15 -19.52 13.73 1.58
C ASP A 15 -18.00 13.47 1.41
N TYR A 16 -17.14 14.35 1.92
CA TYR A 16 -15.70 14.36 1.67
C TYR A 16 -14.94 13.25 2.42
N ALA A 17 -15.63 12.42 3.22
CA ALA A 17 -15.05 11.24 3.85
C ALA A 17 -14.88 10.03 2.90
N LEU A 18 -15.31 10.12 1.64
CA LEU A 18 -15.14 9.05 0.64
C LEU A 18 -13.84 9.16 -0.17
N GLY A 19 -13.13 10.30 -0.11
CA GLY A 19 -11.83 10.49 -0.78
C GLY A 19 -11.87 11.06 -2.20
N TYR A 20 -12.91 11.83 -2.56
CA TYR A 20 -13.00 12.47 -3.88
C TYR A 20 -11.79 13.38 -4.17
N GLY A 21 -11.24 13.25 -5.38
CA GLY A 21 -10.13 14.07 -5.85
C GLY A 21 -8.77 13.72 -5.23
N VAL A 22 -8.70 12.69 -4.38
CA VAL A 22 -7.46 12.20 -3.77
C VAL A 22 -6.89 11.03 -4.57
N GLN A 23 -5.58 11.06 -4.77
CA GLN A 23 -4.77 10.02 -5.36
C GLN A 23 -4.08 9.20 -4.26
N VAL A 24 -4.26 7.88 -4.30
CA VAL A 24 -3.55 6.95 -3.42
C VAL A 24 -2.65 6.06 -4.24
N ALA A 25 -1.34 6.15 -4.01
CA ALA A 25 -0.35 5.26 -4.60
C ALA A 25 -0.22 3.98 -3.78
N VAL A 26 -0.52 2.84 -4.39
CA VAL A 26 -0.35 1.52 -3.79
C VAL A 26 0.96 0.93 -4.30
N LEU A 27 1.98 0.93 -3.44
CA LEU A 27 3.31 0.39 -3.72
C LEU A 27 3.34 -1.09 -3.32
N ASP A 28 3.06 -1.98 -4.27
CA ASP A 28 2.82 -3.40 -3.97
C ASP A 28 3.06 -4.32 -5.19
N THR A 29 2.39 -5.47 -5.28
CA THR A 29 2.47 -6.44 -6.39
C THR A 29 1.67 -6.05 -7.63
N GLY A 30 1.15 -4.83 -7.69
CA GLY A 30 0.21 -4.36 -8.71
C GLY A 30 -1.24 -4.39 -8.25
N ILE A 31 -2.17 -4.08 -9.14
CA ILE A 31 -3.61 -4.10 -8.86
C ILE A 31 -4.35 -4.81 -9.99
N ASP A 32 -5.25 -5.74 -9.68
CA ASP A 32 -6.23 -6.23 -10.67
C ASP A 32 -7.30 -5.16 -10.93
N TYR A 33 -7.01 -4.27 -11.87
CA TYR A 33 -7.90 -3.21 -12.32
C TYR A 33 -9.18 -3.72 -13.00
N THR A 34 -9.26 -5.02 -13.32
CA THR A 34 -10.46 -5.64 -13.90
C THR A 34 -11.41 -6.20 -12.85
N HIS A 35 -11.00 -6.23 -11.58
CA HIS A 35 -11.85 -6.66 -10.48
C HIS A 35 -13.08 -5.72 -10.37
N PRO A 36 -14.31 -6.24 -10.27
CA PRO A 36 -15.52 -5.41 -10.23
C PRO A 36 -15.47 -4.28 -9.18
N GLU A 37 -15.00 -4.60 -7.98
CA GLU A 37 -14.84 -3.63 -6.87
C GLU A 37 -13.77 -2.54 -7.10
N LEU A 38 -12.87 -2.74 -8.05
CA LEU A 38 -11.78 -1.80 -8.36
C LEU A 38 -11.87 -1.23 -9.78
N TYR A 39 -12.92 -1.58 -10.52
CA TYR A 39 -13.09 -1.19 -11.90
C TYR A 39 -13.14 0.33 -12.04
N GLY A 40 -12.31 0.86 -12.94
CA GLY A 40 -12.23 2.30 -13.20
C GLY A 40 -11.52 3.13 -12.13
N LYS A 41 -10.98 2.52 -11.06
CA LYS A 41 -10.27 3.26 -9.99
C LYS A 41 -8.78 3.44 -10.27
N VAL A 42 -8.16 2.51 -11.00
CA VAL A 42 -6.73 2.57 -11.35
C VAL A 42 -6.54 3.45 -12.57
N VAL A 43 -5.98 4.64 -12.37
CA VAL A 43 -5.85 5.66 -13.44
C VAL A 43 -4.42 5.82 -13.95
N TRP A 44 -3.44 5.32 -13.21
CA TRP A 44 -2.03 5.38 -13.57
C TRP A 44 -1.26 4.20 -12.98
N CYS A 45 -0.15 3.87 -13.62
CA CYS A 45 0.64 2.68 -13.33
C CYS A 45 2.14 2.94 -13.55
N VAL A 46 2.94 2.48 -12.59
CA VAL A 46 4.39 2.38 -12.70
C VAL A 46 4.83 0.98 -12.29
N ASN A 47 5.63 0.31 -13.12
CA ASN A 47 6.17 -1.02 -12.81
C ASN A 47 7.69 -0.99 -12.86
N THR A 48 8.30 -1.30 -11.72
CA THR A 48 9.75 -1.34 -11.53
C THR A 48 10.28 -2.76 -11.29
N ALA A 49 9.42 -3.78 -11.18
CA ALA A 49 9.79 -5.10 -10.68
C ALA A 49 9.81 -6.22 -11.73
N ASP A 50 8.90 -6.20 -12.70
CA ASP A 50 8.71 -7.35 -13.63
C ASP A 50 9.34 -7.15 -15.01
N TYR A 51 9.84 -5.96 -15.31
CA TYR A 51 10.43 -5.61 -16.61
C TYR A 51 11.90 -5.22 -16.47
N PRO A 52 12.73 -5.42 -17.51
CA PRO A 52 14.13 -5.01 -17.48
C PRO A 52 14.32 -3.48 -17.63
N TRP A 53 13.23 -2.72 -17.74
CA TRP A 53 13.18 -1.26 -17.71
C TRP A 53 11.98 -0.82 -16.87
N ILE A 54 11.99 0.43 -16.41
CA ILE A 54 10.84 1.01 -15.69
C ILE A 54 9.72 1.30 -16.68
N VAL A 55 8.53 0.79 -16.40
CA VAL A 55 7.33 1.12 -17.16
C VAL A 55 6.58 2.23 -16.44
N VAL A 56 6.23 3.29 -17.16
CA VAL A 56 5.34 4.36 -16.71
C VAL A 56 4.20 4.46 -17.72
N SER A 57 2.96 4.27 -17.29
CA SER A 57 1.83 4.18 -18.22
C SER A 57 0.49 4.51 -17.58
N SER A 58 -0.42 5.11 -18.35
CA SER A 58 -1.84 5.18 -18.00
C SER A 58 -2.60 3.90 -18.34
N ASN A 59 -1.96 2.91 -18.98
CA ASN A 59 -2.56 1.60 -19.21
C ASN A 59 -2.28 0.68 -18.00
N PRO A 60 -3.28 0.38 -17.16
CA PRO A 60 -3.08 -0.40 -15.93
C PRO A 60 -2.71 -1.87 -16.19
N TRP A 61 -2.81 -2.34 -17.45
CA TRP A 61 -2.33 -3.68 -17.85
C TRP A 61 -0.88 -3.94 -17.44
N TYR A 62 -0.01 -2.93 -17.53
CA TYR A 62 1.41 -3.07 -17.18
C TYR A 62 1.68 -3.25 -15.68
N CYS A 63 0.70 -2.95 -14.83
CA CYS A 63 0.77 -3.12 -13.37
C CYS A 63 -0.31 -4.09 -12.87
N ARG A 64 -0.83 -4.95 -13.75
CA ARG A 64 -1.79 -5.97 -13.35
C ARG A 64 -1.19 -6.85 -12.27
N ASP A 65 -1.96 -7.08 -11.22
CA ASP A 65 -1.57 -8.00 -10.16
C ASP A 65 -1.74 -9.45 -10.61
N VAL A 66 -0.70 -10.25 -10.40
CA VAL A 66 -0.71 -11.71 -10.59
C VAL A 66 -0.47 -12.44 -9.26
N ASN A 67 -0.14 -11.71 -8.20
CA ASN A 67 0.08 -12.24 -6.87
C ASN A 67 -1.21 -12.22 -6.03
N GLY A 68 -1.93 -11.09 -6.08
CA GLY A 68 -3.17 -10.83 -5.36
C GLY A 68 -3.03 -9.94 -4.12
N HIS A 69 -1.81 -9.79 -3.58
CA HIS A 69 -1.56 -8.98 -2.38
C HIS A 69 -1.91 -7.50 -2.60
N GLY A 70 -1.39 -6.88 -3.65
CA GLY A 70 -1.66 -5.48 -3.96
C GLY A 70 -3.14 -5.21 -4.28
N THR A 71 -3.82 -6.16 -4.93
CA THR A 71 -5.29 -6.09 -5.14
C THR A 71 -6.06 -6.10 -3.83
N HIS A 72 -5.66 -6.94 -2.87
CA HIS A 72 -6.29 -6.98 -1.54
C HIS A 72 -6.08 -5.68 -0.77
N VAL A 73 -4.86 -5.12 -0.81
CA VAL A 73 -4.55 -3.79 -0.22
C VAL A 73 -5.40 -2.71 -0.89
N ALA A 74 -5.44 -2.67 -2.22
CA ALA A 74 -6.25 -1.72 -2.98
C ALA A 74 -7.74 -1.83 -2.66
N GLY A 75 -8.27 -3.05 -2.47
CA GLY A 75 -9.64 -3.29 -2.05
C GLY A 75 -9.95 -2.71 -0.67
N THR A 76 -9.03 -2.88 0.29
CA THR A 76 -9.17 -2.30 1.64
C THR A 76 -9.25 -0.78 1.58
N ILE A 77 -8.51 -0.16 0.66
CA ILE A 77 -8.49 1.30 0.49
C ILE A 77 -9.75 1.77 -0.23
N ALA A 78 -10.08 1.21 -1.39
CA ALA A 78 -10.96 1.86 -2.35
C ALA A 78 -12.02 0.95 -2.98
N ALA A 79 -12.24 -0.29 -2.50
CA ALA A 79 -13.31 -1.13 -3.02
C ALA A 79 -14.66 -0.38 -3.03
N ALA A 80 -15.49 -0.68 -4.03
CA ALA A 80 -16.69 0.09 -4.31
C ALA A 80 -17.68 0.06 -3.14
N LEU A 81 -18.42 1.14 -2.98
CA LEU A 81 -19.55 1.22 -2.05
C LEU A 81 -20.84 1.12 -2.86
N ASP A 82 -21.18 -0.09 -3.30
CA ASP A 82 -22.33 -0.35 -4.18
C ASP A 82 -23.33 -1.38 -3.63
N GLY A 83 -23.08 -1.87 -2.41
CA GLY A 83 -23.91 -2.89 -1.76
C GLY A 83 -23.60 -4.32 -2.20
N THR A 84 -22.54 -4.52 -2.99
CA THR A 84 -21.99 -5.83 -3.36
C THR A 84 -20.57 -5.98 -2.85
N GLY A 85 -20.03 -7.22 -2.86
CA GLY A 85 -18.65 -7.48 -2.47
C GLY A 85 -18.26 -6.94 -1.07
N VAL A 86 -17.19 -6.15 -1.04
CA VAL A 86 -16.66 -5.47 0.15
C VAL A 86 -16.49 -4.00 -0.20
N ALA A 87 -16.49 -3.12 0.80
CA ALA A 87 -16.30 -1.70 0.57
C ALA A 87 -15.00 -1.22 1.24
N GLY A 88 -14.24 -0.40 0.51
CA GLY A 88 -12.95 0.13 0.95
C GLY A 88 -13.12 1.39 1.78
N VAL A 89 -12.15 1.73 2.63
CA VAL A 89 -12.20 2.87 3.57
C VAL A 89 -12.56 4.20 2.90
N ALA A 90 -12.03 4.45 1.70
CA ALA A 90 -12.24 5.64 0.89
C ALA A 90 -12.62 5.24 -0.56
N PRO A 91 -13.89 4.87 -0.82
CA PRO A 91 -14.33 4.32 -2.10
C PRO A 91 -14.19 5.26 -3.30
N ALA A 92 -14.06 6.58 -3.09
CA ALA A 92 -14.05 7.59 -4.15
C ALA A 92 -12.64 8.07 -4.56
N VAL A 93 -11.57 7.53 -3.96
CA VAL A 93 -10.20 7.84 -4.38
C VAL A 93 -9.89 7.26 -5.75
N THR A 94 -8.93 7.88 -6.43
CA THR A 94 -8.24 7.29 -7.57
C THR A 94 -6.97 6.58 -7.11
N LEU A 95 -6.67 5.43 -7.72
CA LEU A 95 -5.51 4.62 -7.37
C LEU A 95 -4.40 4.74 -8.42
N TYR A 96 -3.18 4.90 -7.94
CA TYR A 96 -1.97 4.66 -8.72
C TYR A 96 -1.41 3.29 -8.37
N ALA A 97 -1.33 2.40 -9.37
CA ALA A 97 -0.74 1.08 -9.21
C ALA A 97 0.78 1.19 -9.36
N ILE A 98 1.52 1.23 -8.26
CA ILE A 98 2.97 1.32 -8.26
C ILE A 98 3.53 -0.08 -7.95
N LYS A 99 3.75 -0.87 -9.00
CA LYS A 99 4.20 -2.26 -8.87
C LYS A 99 5.70 -2.32 -8.60
N VAL A 100 6.05 -2.38 -7.32
CA VAL A 100 7.43 -2.48 -6.80
C VAL A 100 7.79 -3.89 -6.33
N LEU A 101 6.78 -4.78 -6.25
CA LEU A 101 6.97 -6.19 -5.98
C LEU A 101 6.63 -7.01 -7.24
N SER A 102 7.49 -7.98 -7.54
CA SER A 102 7.28 -8.93 -8.63
C SER A 102 6.08 -9.84 -8.36
N ASN A 103 5.73 -10.68 -9.34
CA ASN A 103 4.61 -11.62 -9.20
C ASN A 103 4.79 -12.65 -8.07
N SER A 104 6.01 -12.84 -7.55
CA SER A 104 6.26 -13.67 -6.36
C SER A 104 6.12 -12.93 -5.03
N GLY A 105 5.80 -11.63 -5.03
CA GLY A 105 5.73 -10.80 -3.81
C GLY A 105 7.09 -10.29 -3.32
N SER A 106 8.14 -10.41 -4.13
CA SER A 106 9.50 -9.94 -3.79
C SER A 106 9.90 -8.77 -4.68
N GLY A 107 10.66 -7.81 -4.14
CA GLY A 107 11.20 -6.68 -4.90
C GLY A 107 12.50 -6.16 -4.31
N TYR A 108 13.24 -5.37 -5.09
CA TYR A 108 14.45 -4.72 -4.61
C TYR A 108 14.13 -3.40 -3.92
N ILE A 109 15.00 -2.97 -3.00
CA ILE A 109 14.89 -1.65 -2.36
C ILE A 109 14.98 -0.53 -3.40
N SER A 110 15.77 -0.72 -4.47
CA SER A 110 15.83 0.20 -5.60
C SER A 110 14.47 0.37 -6.26
N ASP A 111 13.72 -0.71 -6.43
CA ASP A 111 12.40 -0.71 -7.08
C ASP A 111 11.40 0.06 -6.23
N ILE A 112 11.45 -0.14 -4.91
CA ILE A 112 10.64 0.62 -3.94
C ILE A 112 11.01 2.10 -3.98
N ALA A 113 12.30 2.44 -3.99
CA ALA A 113 12.76 3.83 -4.04
C ALA A 113 12.32 4.54 -5.34
N TYR A 114 12.42 3.86 -6.50
CA TYR A 114 11.89 4.37 -7.75
C TYR A 114 10.35 4.51 -7.69
N GLY A 115 9.65 3.53 -7.13
CA GLY A 115 8.20 3.61 -6.94
C GLY A 115 7.78 4.82 -6.11
N ILE A 116 8.47 5.10 -5.01
CA ILE A 116 8.24 6.31 -4.21
C ILE A 116 8.47 7.55 -5.06
N TYR A 117 9.63 7.65 -5.72
CA TYR A 117 9.95 8.79 -6.58
C TYR A 117 8.84 9.10 -7.59
N TYR A 118 8.36 8.09 -8.31
CA TYR A 118 7.26 8.29 -9.27
C TYR A 118 5.93 8.63 -8.60
N ALA A 119 5.63 8.07 -7.43
CA ALA A 119 4.41 8.41 -6.71
C ALA A 119 4.37 9.89 -6.29
N VAL A 120 5.50 10.46 -5.85
CA VAL A 120 5.58 11.88 -5.42
C VAL A 120 5.75 12.85 -6.60
N ALA A 121 6.10 12.37 -7.79
CA ALA A 121 6.26 13.19 -8.98
C ALA A 121 5.05 13.12 -9.93
N GLY A 122 4.12 12.21 -9.69
CA GLY A 122 2.92 12.05 -10.49
C GLY A 122 3.16 11.61 -11.95
N PRO A 123 2.05 11.45 -12.72
CA PRO A 123 2.06 11.22 -14.16
C PRO A 123 2.84 12.24 -15.00
N ASP A 124 2.85 13.52 -14.61
CA ASP A 124 3.57 14.58 -15.33
C ASP A 124 5.09 14.62 -15.04
N GLY A 125 5.52 13.94 -13.98
CA GLY A 125 6.92 13.83 -13.57
C GLY A 125 7.47 15.05 -12.85
N VAL A 126 6.61 15.94 -12.35
CA VAL A 126 6.97 17.18 -11.65
C VAL A 126 6.42 17.14 -10.22
N VAL A 127 7.32 17.08 -9.24
CA VAL A 127 6.92 17.12 -7.83
C VAL A 127 6.24 18.45 -7.47
N GLY A 128 5.16 18.36 -6.71
CA GLY A 128 4.39 19.47 -6.15
C GLY A 128 3.22 19.91 -7.04
N THR A 129 2.79 19.06 -7.96
CA THR A 129 1.64 19.30 -8.85
C THR A 129 0.39 18.59 -8.33
N TRP A 130 -0.71 18.76 -9.06
CA TRP A 130 -2.03 18.26 -8.67
C TRP A 130 -2.21 16.75 -8.93
N ASP A 131 -1.28 16.11 -9.63
CA ASP A 131 -1.28 14.69 -9.97
C ASP A 131 -0.24 13.89 -9.17
N ASP A 132 0.34 14.50 -8.14
CA ASP A 132 1.10 13.79 -7.12
C ASP A 132 0.17 12.86 -6.31
N ALA A 133 0.69 11.75 -5.81
CA ALA A 133 -0.05 10.97 -4.83
C ALA A 133 -0.06 11.70 -3.47
N GLU A 134 -1.24 12.01 -2.93
CA GLU A 134 -1.34 12.54 -1.56
C GLU A 134 -1.03 11.47 -0.49
N VAL A 135 -1.27 10.20 -0.81
CA VAL A 135 -1.04 9.07 0.12
C VAL A 135 -0.25 7.97 -0.57
N LEU A 136 0.84 7.56 0.07
CA LEU A 136 1.61 6.37 -0.30
C LEU A 136 1.30 5.24 0.67
N SER A 137 0.76 4.13 0.15
CA SER A 137 0.49 2.91 0.91
C SER A 137 1.54 1.85 0.56
N MET A 138 2.32 1.43 1.55
CA MET A 138 3.36 0.40 1.44
C MET A 138 3.08 -0.73 2.43
N SER A 139 2.56 -1.85 1.93
CA SER A 139 2.30 -3.06 2.73
C SER A 139 3.41 -4.09 2.53
N LEU A 140 4.65 -3.64 2.70
CA LEU A 140 5.86 -4.42 2.42
C LEU A 140 6.93 -4.16 3.47
N GLY A 141 7.87 -5.10 3.61
CA GLY A 141 8.92 -5.02 4.60
C GLY A 141 10.11 -5.91 4.25
N GLY A 142 11.31 -5.42 4.56
CA GLY A 142 12.53 -6.22 4.50
C GLY A 142 12.78 -6.98 5.81
N PRO A 143 13.91 -7.70 5.90
CA PRO A 143 14.30 -8.44 7.09
C PRO A 143 14.20 -7.61 8.37
N THR A 144 13.71 -8.25 9.43
CA THR A 144 13.54 -7.64 10.75
C THR A 144 14.84 -7.59 11.55
N ASP A 145 15.85 -8.39 11.18
CA ASP A 145 17.21 -8.31 11.70
C ASP A 145 18.05 -7.33 10.88
N GLY A 146 18.62 -6.31 11.53
CA GLY A 146 19.51 -5.35 10.87
C GLY A 146 20.76 -5.99 10.26
N ARG A 147 21.21 -7.13 10.79
CA ARG A 147 22.36 -7.88 10.24
C ARG A 147 22.05 -8.62 8.95
N GLU A 148 20.78 -8.91 8.71
CA GLU A 148 20.28 -9.55 7.49
C GLU A 148 19.71 -8.52 6.52
N ALA A 149 19.52 -7.27 6.96
CA ALA A 149 19.01 -6.19 6.15
C ALA A 149 20.09 -5.69 5.16
N PRO A 150 19.73 -5.44 3.89
CA PRO A 150 20.68 -4.92 2.92
C PRO A 150 21.19 -3.51 3.29
N PRO A 151 22.45 -3.17 2.95
CA PRO A 151 22.96 -1.80 3.03
C PRO A 151 22.07 -0.82 2.25
N GLY A 152 21.90 0.40 2.76
CA GLY A 152 21.01 1.42 2.19
C GLY A 152 19.57 1.37 2.73
N THR A 153 19.25 0.42 3.62
CA THR A 153 17.99 0.44 4.39
C THR A 153 18.22 1.04 5.77
N ILE A 154 17.18 1.64 6.36
CA ILE A 154 17.26 2.14 7.74
C ILE A 154 17.74 1.02 8.69
N ARG A 155 17.33 -0.23 8.47
CA ARG A 155 17.75 -1.36 9.31
C ARG A 155 19.19 -1.82 9.02
N GLY A 156 19.60 -1.91 7.76
CA GLY A 156 20.96 -2.31 7.40
C GLY A 156 22.01 -1.28 7.80
N ASP A 157 21.66 0.00 7.78
CA ASP A 157 22.60 1.09 8.05
C ASP A 157 22.58 1.54 9.52
N PHE A 158 21.45 1.40 10.23
CA PHE A 158 21.28 1.94 11.58
C PHE A 158 20.82 0.93 12.64
N ALA A 159 20.49 -0.33 12.31
CA ALA A 159 20.12 -1.34 13.30
C ALA A 159 21.20 -2.42 13.47
N LEU A 160 21.74 -2.55 14.69
CA LEU A 160 22.77 -3.55 15.02
C LEU A 160 22.17 -4.93 15.39
N SER A 161 20.88 -4.98 15.70
CA SER A 161 20.11 -6.20 16.02
C SER A 161 18.59 -5.94 16.08
N LYS A 162 17.79 -7.01 16.21
CA LYS A 162 16.31 -6.93 16.40
C LYS A 162 15.87 -6.10 17.61
N ALA A 163 16.71 -5.98 18.66
CA ALA A 163 16.34 -5.32 19.91
C ALA A 163 16.44 -3.78 19.86
N GLU A 164 17.03 -3.22 18.80
CA GLU A 164 17.24 -1.78 18.65
C GLU A 164 16.57 -1.29 17.35
N ASN A 165 15.24 -1.45 17.26
CA ASN A 165 14.44 -1.11 16.07
C ASN A 165 13.39 -0.05 16.43
N ILE A 166 13.42 1.12 15.76
CA ILE A 166 12.56 2.28 16.09
C ILE A 166 11.21 2.23 15.32
N ILE A 167 11.13 1.51 14.20
CA ILE A 167 9.89 1.35 13.41
C ILE A 167 9.76 -0.12 12.96
N HIS A 168 8.63 -0.74 13.28
CA HIS A 168 8.37 -2.16 13.02
C HIS A 168 6.98 -2.40 12.42
N ALA A 169 6.93 -3.19 11.35
CA ALA A 169 5.74 -3.85 10.83
C ALA A 169 6.04 -5.34 10.85
N SER A 170 5.13 -6.13 11.44
CA SER A 170 5.34 -7.58 11.62
C SER A 170 5.43 -8.28 10.27
N ASP A 171 6.50 -9.05 10.07
CA ASP A 171 6.84 -9.70 8.80
C ASP A 171 6.19 -11.09 8.63
N SER A 172 5.52 -11.64 9.65
CA SER A 172 4.70 -12.86 9.52
C SER A 172 3.69 -13.08 10.66
N LYS A 173 2.63 -13.87 10.40
CA LYS A 173 1.63 -14.27 11.43
C LYS A 173 2.25 -14.99 12.64
N GLU A 174 3.31 -15.76 12.43
CA GLU A 174 4.00 -16.51 13.49
C GLU A 174 4.82 -15.60 14.41
N LYS A 175 5.29 -14.46 13.89
CA LYS A 175 6.11 -13.51 14.64
C LYS A 175 5.29 -12.44 15.37
N VAL A 176 4.07 -12.14 14.90
CA VAL A 176 3.10 -11.27 15.60
C VAL A 176 2.99 -11.65 17.09
N TRP A 177 2.84 -12.94 17.42
CA TRP A 177 2.70 -13.37 18.81
C TRP A 177 3.95 -13.16 19.65
N LYS A 178 5.13 -13.31 19.04
CA LYS A 178 6.41 -13.11 19.71
C LYS A 178 6.71 -11.62 19.94
N GLU A 179 6.27 -10.75 19.03
CA GLU A 179 6.49 -9.30 19.11
C GLU A 179 5.41 -8.62 19.96
N ALA A 180 4.15 -9.02 19.83
CA ALA A 180 3.05 -8.50 20.65
C ALA A 180 3.23 -8.83 22.14
N SER A 181 3.74 -10.03 22.47
CA SER A 181 4.02 -10.43 23.86
C SER A 181 5.17 -9.68 24.53
N VAL A 182 5.92 -8.85 23.79
CA VAL A 182 6.92 -7.94 24.37
C VAL A 182 6.24 -6.74 25.04
N PHE A 183 5.09 -6.31 24.52
CA PHE A 183 4.45 -5.04 24.90
C PHE A 183 3.05 -5.19 25.50
N PHE A 184 2.37 -6.31 25.24
CA PHE A 184 0.99 -6.56 25.67
C PHE A 184 0.87 -7.88 26.43
N THR A 185 0.04 -7.90 27.48
CA THR A 185 -0.34 -9.15 28.14
C THR A 185 -1.43 -9.86 27.34
N LYS A 186 -1.64 -11.15 27.61
CA LYS A 186 -2.64 -11.96 26.91
C LYS A 186 -4.06 -11.40 27.04
N GLU A 187 -4.34 -10.70 28.12
CA GLU A 187 -5.63 -10.10 28.44
C GLU A 187 -5.89 -8.78 27.68
N GLU A 188 -4.84 -8.17 27.12
CA GLU A 188 -4.92 -6.91 26.36
C GLU A 188 -5.11 -7.13 24.85
N ILE A 189 -4.91 -8.36 24.37
CA ILE A 189 -5.07 -8.74 22.96
C ILE A 189 -6.50 -9.23 22.75
N VAL A 190 -7.30 -8.46 21.98
CA VAL A 190 -8.71 -8.76 21.75
C VAL A 190 -8.90 -9.53 20.43
N GLY A 191 -9.26 -10.82 20.53
CA GLY A 191 -9.62 -11.68 19.39
C GLY A 191 -8.77 -12.96 19.30
N ASP A 192 -9.44 -14.10 19.15
CA ASP A 192 -8.80 -15.38 18.83
C ASP A 192 -8.71 -15.54 17.30
N TYR A 193 -7.50 -15.66 16.77
CA TYR A 193 -7.24 -15.97 15.36
C TYR A 193 -6.36 -17.22 15.22
#